data_AF-A0A257PP97-F1
#
_entry.id   AF-A0A257PP97-F1
#
_cell.length_a   1.000
_cell.length_b   1.000
_cell.length_c   1.000
_cell.angle_alpha   90.00
_cell.angle_beta   90.00
_cell.angle_gamma   90.00
#
_symmetry.space_group_name_H-M   'P 1'
#
loop_
_entity.id
_entity.type
_entity.pdbx_description
1 polymer ?
#
loop_
_entity_poly.entity_id
_entity_poly.type
_entity_poly.pdbx_seq_one_letter_code
_entity_poly.pdbx_strand_id
1 'polypeptide(L)'
;MNEPTVLELDDGRKLTIKQPDILQETRIVRAMGDSAANAVYMSAYVLPAAFVVAIDDDQVIFPRTEREIEGLIQRLGRDGIAAVRKHLVDTAAPTSEADLKN
;
A
#
# COMPACT_ATOMS: atom_id res chain seq x y z
N MET A 1 -2.26 -14.00 -2.36
CA MET A 1 -2.48 -12.72 -1.66
C MET A 1 -3.10 -11.68 -2.60
N ASN A 2 -4.21 -12.02 -3.28
CA ASN A 2 -4.81 -11.13 -4.30
C ASN A 2 -6.23 -10.68 -3.94
N GLU A 3 -6.71 -11.05 -2.75
CA GLU A 3 -8.03 -10.68 -2.29
C GLU A 3 -7.97 -9.32 -1.58
N PRO A 4 -8.99 -8.46 -1.76
CA PRO A 4 -9.07 -7.20 -1.03
C PRO A 4 -9.19 -7.46 0.47
N THR A 5 -8.32 -6.83 1.25
CA THR A 5 -8.35 -6.88 2.72
C THR A 5 -8.82 -5.54 3.25
N VAL A 6 -9.71 -5.54 4.24
CA VAL A 6 -10.16 -4.33 4.92
C VAL A 6 -9.37 -4.14 6.20
N LEU A 7 -8.79 -2.95 6.36
CA LEU A 7 -8.11 -2.49 7.58
C LEU A 7 -8.97 -1.40 8.24
N GLU A 8 -9.26 -1.56 9.52
CA GLU A 8 -9.88 -0.51 10.32
C GLU A 8 -8.79 0.33 11.01
N LEU A 9 -8.90 1.65 10.91
CA LEU A 9 -7.99 2.60 11.52
C LEU A 9 -8.54 3.07 12.88
N ASP A 10 -7.65 3.55 13.75
CA ASP A 10 -8.00 4.07 15.07
C ASP A 10 -8.91 5.33 15.01
N ASP A 11 -8.86 6.06 13.89
CA ASP A 11 -9.71 7.22 13.63
C ASP A 11 -11.11 6.85 13.10
N GLY A 12 -11.41 5.55 12.99
CA GLY A 12 -12.69 5.01 12.53
C GLY A 12 -12.81 4.83 11.02
N ARG A 13 -11.81 5.25 10.23
CA ARG A 13 -11.81 5.04 8.77
C ARG A 13 -11.52 3.59 8.42
N LYS A 14 -12.00 3.16 7.26
CA LYS A 14 -11.76 1.82 6.70
C LYS A 14 -10.97 1.92 5.41
N LEU A 15 -9.82 1.25 5.35
CA LEU A 15 -9.02 1.14 4.13
C LEU A 15 -9.24 -0.24 3.53
N THR A 16 -9.63 -0.28 2.26
CA THR A 16 -9.54 -1.52 1.49
C THR A 16 -8.21 -1.52 0.76
N ILE A 17 -7.40 -2.54 0.99
CA ILE A 17 -6.10 -2.72 0.34
C ILE A 17 -6.08 -3.95 -0.54
N LYS A 18 -5.32 -3.87 -1.62
CA LYS A 18 -5.06 -4.97 -2.53
C LYS A 18 -3.66 -4.83 -3.09
N GLN A 19 -2.95 -5.96 -3.21
CA GLN A 19 -1.66 -5.97 -3.86
C GLN A 19 -1.80 -5.57 -5.35
N PRO A 20 -1.07 -4.54 -5.82
CA PRO A 20 -1.04 -4.18 -7.23
C PRO A 20 -0.40 -5.30 -8.05
N ASP A 21 -0.85 -5.47 -9.29
CA ASP A 21 -0.17 -6.37 -10.23
C ASP A 21 1.15 -5.76 -10.75
N ILE A 22 1.97 -6.57 -11.42
CA ILE A 22 3.26 -6.14 -11.98
C ILE A 22 3.11 -4.96 -12.96
N LEU A 23 2.01 -4.89 -13.71
CA LEU A 23 1.77 -3.79 -14.64
C LEU A 23 1.43 -2.49 -13.88
N GLN A 24 0.71 -2.59 -12.77
CA GLN A 24 0.40 -1.48 -11.88
C GLN A 24 1.67 -0.98 -11.18
N GLU A 25 2.51 -1.87 -10.66
CA GLU A 25 3.80 -1.49 -10.04
C GLU A 25 4.71 -0.76 -11.04
N THR A 26 4.85 -1.28 -12.27
CA THR A 26 5.66 -0.62 -13.30
C THR A 26 5.08 0.73 -13.73
N ARG A 27 3.75 0.90 -13.71
CA ARG A 27 3.10 2.19 -13.94
C ARG A 27 3.39 3.20 -12.83
N ILE A 28 3.44 2.76 -11.57
CA ILE A 28 3.82 3.63 -10.45
C ILE A 28 5.25 4.11 -10.60
N VAL A 29 6.20 3.21 -10.89
CA VAL A 29 7.60 3.58 -11.12
C VAL A 29 7.71 4.62 -12.24
N ARG A 30 6.97 4.44 -13.34
CA ARG A 30 6.93 5.43 -14.44
C ARG A 30 6.29 6.75 -14.03
N ALA A 31 5.21 6.72 -13.25
CA ALA A 31 4.50 7.91 -12.78
C ALA A 31 5.36 8.77 -11.85
N MET A 32 6.28 8.15 -11.10
CA MET A 32 7.21 8.82 -10.18
C MET A 32 8.43 9.43 -10.88
N GLY A 33 8.77 9.00 -12.10
CA GLY A 33 9.92 9.54 -12.83
C GLY A 33 11.23 9.49 -12.02
N ASP A 34 11.90 10.62 -11.90
CA ASP A 34 13.19 10.74 -11.19
C ASP A 34 13.06 10.40 -9.69
N SER A 35 11.91 10.71 -9.07
CA SER A 35 11.64 10.40 -7.66
C SER A 35 11.63 8.88 -7.38
N ALA A 36 11.45 8.05 -8.41
CA ALA A 36 11.53 6.60 -8.28
C ALA A 36 12.93 6.10 -7.86
N ALA A 37 13.98 6.89 -8.10
CA ALA A 37 15.33 6.56 -7.65
C ALA A 37 15.48 6.56 -6.12
N ASN A 38 14.57 7.22 -5.40
CA ASN A 38 14.55 7.22 -3.94
C ASN A 38 13.82 5.98 -3.41
N ALA A 39 14.57 4.89 -3.25
CA ALA A 39 14.03 3.61 -2.77
C ALA A 39 13.32 3.71 -1.41
N VAL A 40 13.78 4.58 -0.51
CA VAL A 40 13.14 4.78 0.81
C VAL A 40 11.80 5.45 0.64
N TYR A 41 11.71 6.49 -0.21
CA TYR A 41 10.45 7.14 -0.50
C TYR A 41 9.44 6.19 -1.16
N MET A 42 9.92 5.41 -2.13
CA MET A 42 9.11 4.41 -2.83
C MET A 42 8.55 3.36 -1.88
N SER A 43 9.41 2.72 -1.08
CA SER A 43 9.01 1.63 -0.19
C SER A 43 8.23 2.10 1.05
N ALA A 44 8.58 3.25 1.63
CA ALA A 44 7.95 3.71 2.86
C ALA A 44 6.63 4.47 2.64
N TYR A 45 6.38 5.04 1.45
CA TYR A 45 5.22 5.90 1.22
C TYR A 45 4.45 5.55 -0.06
N VAL A 46 5.13 5.54 -1.21
CA VAL A 46 4.46 5.40 -2.51
C VAL A 46 3.79 4.03 -2.67
N LEU A 47 4.53 2.95 -2.41
CA LEU A 47 4.00 1.59 -2.53
C LEU A 47 2.85 1.35 -1.53
N PRO A 48 2.98 1.63 -0.22
CA PRO A 48 1.86 1.52 0.70
C PRO A 48 0.61 2.31 0.26
N ALA A 49 0.79 3.51 -0.30
CA ALA A 49 -0.33 4.28 -0.83
C ALA A 49 -0.99 3.59 -2.04
N ALA A 50 -0.18 3.05 -2.97
CA ALA A 50 -0.67 2.37 -4.16
C ALA A 50 -1.44 1.07 -3.90
N PHE A 51 -1.30 0.48 -2.71
CA PHE A 51 -2.06 -0.70 -2.31
C PHE A 51 -3.50 -0.36 -1.91
N VAL A 52 -3.81 0.91 -1.61
CA VAL A 52 -5.16 1.32 -1.19
C VAL A 52 -6.07 1.44 -2.40
N VAL A 53 -7.16 0.67 -2.40
CA VAL A 53 -8.17 0.66 -3.46
C VAL A 53 -9.50 1.29 -3.04
N ALA A 54 -9.75 1.44 -1.74
CA ALA A 54 -10.90 2.21 -1.24
C ALA A 54 -10.62 2.82 0.15
N ILE A 55 -11.30 3.92 0.45
CA ILE A 55 -11.29 4.59 1.76
C ILE A 55 -12.76 4.86 2.13
N ASP A 56 -13.24 4.32 3.24
CA ASP A 56 -14.64 4.46 3.69
C ASP A 56 -15.66 4.11 2.59
N ASP A 57 -15.41 3.00 1.89
CA ASP A 57 -16.18 2.50 0.73
C ASP A 57 -16.06 3.34 -0.55
N ASP A 58 -15.45 4.52 -0.51
CA ASP A 58 -15.11 5.30 -1.71
C ASP A 58 -13.93 4.68 -2.45
N GLN A 59 -14.17 4.23 -3.68
CA GLN A 59 -13.14 3.67 -4.54
C GLN A 59 -12.04 4.70 -4.85
N VAL A 60 -10.80 4.31 -4.64
CA VAL A 60 -9.62 5.07 -5.01
C VAL A 60 -9.21 4.69 -6.42
N ILE A 61 -9.18 5.68 -7.31
CA ILE A 61 -8.66 5.49 -8.66
C ILE A 61 -7.15 5.30 -8.56
N PHE A 62 -6.63 4.25 -9.20
CA PHE A 62 -5.20 3.98 -9.23
C PHE A 62 -4.43 5.17 -9.81
N PRO A 63 -3.46 5.74 -9.07
CA PRO A 63 -2.82 6.99 -9.45
C PRO A 63 -1.91 6.80 -10.66
N ARG A 64 -1.85 7.83 -11.51
CA ARG A 64 -1.13 7.83 -12.80
C ARG A 64 -0.05 8.90 -12.88
N THR A 65 0.00 9.80 -11.91
CA THR A 65 0.99 10.88 -11.81
C THR A 65 1.52 10.99 -10.40
N GLU A 66 2.74 11.49 -10.24
CA GLU A 66 3.34 11.80 -8.93
C GLU A 66 2.42 12.65 -8.05
N ARG A 67 1.78 13.68 -8.62
CA ARG A 67 0.85 14.55 -7.89
C ARG A 67 -0.37 13.80 -7.33
N GLU A 68 -0.91 12.82 -8.06
CA GLU A 68 -2.01 11.99 -7.58
C GLU A 68 -1.57 11.06 -6.45
N ILE A 69 -0.33 10.57 -6.51
CA ILE A 69 0.28 9.75 -5.45
C ILE A 69 0.47 10.60 -4.19
N GLU A 70 1.01 11.81 -4.31
CA GLU A 70 1.16 12.73 -3.18
C GLU A 70 -0.18 13.09 -2.55
N GLY A 71 -1.21 13.35 -3.37
CA GLY A 71 -2.57 13.59 -2.90
C GLY A 71 -3.15 12.39 -2.15
N LEU A 72 -2.87 11.17 -2.62
CA LEU A 72 -3.26 9.94 -1.93
C LEU A 72 -2.50 9.77 -0.59
N ILE A 73 -1.19 10.02 -0.57
CA ILE A 73 -0.38 10.02 0.66
C ILE A 73 -0.94 11.03 1.66
N GLN A 74 -1.30 12.23 1.21
CA GLN A 74 -1.91 13.25 2.05
C GLN A 74 -3.26 12.82 2.61
N ARG A 75 -4.13 12.22 1.79
CA ARG A 75 -5.46 11.73 2.21
C ARG A 75 -5.35 10.58 3.22
N LEU A 76 -4.41 9.67 3.02
CA LEU A 76 -4.15 8.56 3.95
C LEU A 76 -3.56 9.05 5.28
N GLY A 77 -2.68 10.05 5.19
CA GLY A 77 -1.98 10.60 6.34
C GLY A 77 -1.04 9.57 6.97
N ARG A 78 -0.54 9.90 8.17
CA ARG A 78 0.41 9.06 8.89
C ARG A 78 -0.19 7.70 9.25
N ASP A 79 -1.40 7.70 9.78
CA ASP A 79 -2.03 6.52 10.37
C ASP A 79 -2.42 5.51 9.29
N GLY A 80 -2.98 5.99 8.17
CA GLY A 80 -3.30 5.14 7.03
C GLY A 80 -2.05 4.48 6.44
N ILE A 81 -0.99 5.26 6.18
CA ILE A 81 0.26 4.70 5.65
C ILE A 81 0.89 3.70 6.65
N ALA A 82 0.87 4.01 7.95
CA ALA A 82 1.41 3.12 8.97
C ALA A 82 0.63 1.79 9.07
N ALA A 83 -0.70 1.83 8.99
CA ALA A 83 -1.54 0.64 9.02
C ALA A 83 -1.27 -0.28 7.82
N VAL A 84 -1.18 0.28 6.61
CA VAL A 84 -0.86 -0.51 5.41
C VAL A 84 0.54 -1.12 5.52
N ARG A 85 1.56 -0.32 5.90
CA ARG A 85 2.92 -0.86 6.07
C ARG A 85 2.99 -1.98 7.10
N LYS A 86 2.33 -1.81 8.25
CA LYS A 86 2.28 -2.84 9.29
C LYS A 86 1.71 -4.13 8.72
N HIS A 87 0.58 -4.05 8.02
CA HIS A 87 -0.03 -5.21 7.37
C HIS A 87 0.90 -5.88 6.35
N LEU A 88 1.64 -5.11 5.55
CA LEU A 88 2.59 -5.64 4.57
C LEU A 88 3.76 -6.38 5.25
N VAL A 89 4.30 -5.82 6.33
CA VAL A 89 5.38 -6.46 7.09
C VAL A 89 4.89 -7.74 7.76
N ASP A 90 3.72 -7.70 8.40
CA ASP A 90 3.13 -8.86 9.08
C ASP A 90 2.82 -9.99 8.07
N THR A 91 2.40 -9.65 6.86
CA THR A 91 2.10 -10.61 5.79
C THR A 91 3.36 -11.14 5.09
N ALA A 92 4.45 -10.36 5.04
CA ALA A 92 5.73 -10.77 4.47
C ALA A 92 6.61 -11.60 5.43
N ALA A 93 6.18 -11.76 6.68
CA ALA A 93 6.86 -12.55 7.70
C ALA A 93 6.39 -14.03 7.87
N PRO A 94 5.98 -14.82 6.84
CA PRO A 94 5.77 -16.24 7.04
C PRO A 94 7.08 -16.99 6.79
N THR A 95 7.80 -17.37 7.84
CA THR A 95 8.38 -18.73 8.06
C THR A 95 9.15 -18.81 9.40
N SER A 96 8.95 -19.95 10.09
CA SER A 96 9.62 -20.50 11.30
C SER A 96 8.79 -20.30 12.58
N GLU A 97 8.05 -21.28 13.14
CA GLU A 97 8.51 -22.60 13.64
C GLU A 97 7.33 -23.62 13.86
N ALA A 98 6.59 -24.06 12.84
CA ALA A 98 5.50 -25.06 13.07
C ALA A 98 5.57 -26.38 12.27
N ASP A 99 6.41 -26.49 11.24
CA ASP A 99 6.43 -27.69 10.36
C ASP A 99 7.69 -28.58 10.53
N LEU A 100 8.27 -28.61 11.73
CA LEU A 100 9.31 -29.58 12.12
C LEU A 100 8.80 -30.45 13.27
N LYS A 101 7.78 -31.27 13.03
CA LYS A 101 7.41 -32.46 13.83
C LYS A 101 6.24 -33.19 13.16
N ASN A 102 6.56 -34.07 12.22
CA ASN A 102 5.97 -35.41 12.08
C ASN A 102 6.69 -36.22 11.01
#